data_AF-A0A522S2C9-F1
#
_entry.id   AF-A0A522S2C9-F1
#
_cell.length_a   1.000
_cell.length_b   1.000
_cell.length_c   1.000
_cell.angle_alpha   90.00
_cell.angle_beta   90.00
_cell.angle_gamma   90.00
#
_symmetry.space_group_name_H-M   'P 1'
#
loop_
_entity.id
_entity.type
_entity.pdbx_description
1 polymer ?
#
loop_
_entity_poly.entity_id
_entity_poly.type
_entity_poly.pdbx_seq_one_letter_code
_entity_poly.pdbx_strand_id
1 'polypeptide(L)' 'MNDIKQIDAFDRKILALLQADARLTNNDLSERVNLSPS' A
#
# COMPACT_ATOMS: atom_id res chain seq x y z
N MET A 1 -3.58 11.15 23.25
CA MET A 1 -2.43 10.43 22.67
C MET A 1 -2.41 10.70 21.18
N ASN A 2 -1.33 11.29 20.66
CA ASN A 2 -1.09 11.29 19.22
C ASN A 2 -0.22 10.07 18.90
N ASP A 3 -0.86 8.93 18.64
CA ASP A 3 -0.16 7.77 18.07
C ASP A 3 0.10 8.07 16.59
N ILE A 4 1.24 8.70 16.31
CA ILE A 4 1.68 8.93 14.93
C ILE A 4 2.07 7.56 14.37
N LYS A 5 1.14 6.93 13.66
CA LYS A 5 1.40 5.67 12.96
C LYS A 5 2.47 5.93 11.89
N GLN A 6 3.67 5.40 12.11
CA GLN A 6 4.77 5.55 11.17
C GLN A 6 4.45 4.79 9.88
N ILE A 7 4.64 5.46 8.75
CA ILE A 7 4.54 4.87 7.42
C ILE A 7 5.73 3.93 7.24
N ASP A 8 5.45 2.64 7.11
CA ASP A 8 6.47 1.62 6.90
C ASP A 8 6.85 1.47 5.42
N ALA A 9 7.70 0.48 5.12
CA ALA A 9 8.16 0.25 3.75
C ALA A 9 7.04 -0.22 2.80
N PHE A 10 6.06 -0.98 3.31
CA PHE A 10 4.92 -1.44 2.52
C PHE A 10 3.98 -0.28 2.23
N ASP A 11 3.69 0.55 3.22
CA ASP A 11 2.87 1.76 3.04
C ASP A 11 3.46 2.66 1.94
N ARG A 12 4.79 2.88 1.95
CA ARG A 12 5.47 3.67 0.90
C ARG A 12 5.33 3.04 -0.48
N LYS A 13 5.44 1.71 -0.57
CA LYS A 13 5.31 0.99 -1.83
C LYS A 13 3.88 1.05 -2.36
N ILE A 14 2.88 0.91 -1.50
CA ILE A 14 1.46 1.06 -1.85
C ILE A 14 1.18 2.49 -2.33
N LEU A 15 1.66 3.50 -1.62
CA LEU A 15 1.52 4.90 -2.02
C LEU A 15 2.15 5.17 -3.39
N ALA A 16 3.36 4.66 -3.65
CA ALA A 16 4.01 4.82 -4.95
C ALA A 16 3.22 4.16 -6.09
N LEU A 17 2.67 2.96 -5.85
CA LEU A 17 1.84 2.26 -6.84
C LEU A 17 0.54 3.01 -7.15
N LEU A 18 -0.16 3.48 -6.11
CA LEU A 18 -1.40 4.23 -6.25
C LEU A 18 -1.20 5.62 -6.87
N GLN A 19 -0.08 6.28 -6.57
CA GLN A 19 0.29 7.55 -7.21
C GLN A 19 0.57 7.36 -8.70
N ALA A 20 1.11 6.21 -9.10
CA ALA A 20 1.34 5.88 -10.50
C ALA A 20 0.06 5.47 -11.24
N ASP A 21 -0.79 4.65 -10.61
CA ASP A 21 -2.12 4.29 -11.13
C ASP A 21 -3.13 4.11 -9.98
N ALA A 22 -4.04 5.08 -9.86
CA ALA A 22 -5.08 5.08 -8.84
C ALA A 22 -6.21 4.06 -9.10
N ARG A 23 -6.19 3.34 -10.23
CA ARG A 23 -7.22 2.33 -10.59
C ARG A 23 -6.85 0.92 -10.16
N LEU A 24 -5.67 0.71 -9.56
CA LEU A 24 -5.25 -0.59 -9.07
C LEU A 24 -6.23 -1.10 -8.01
N THR A 25 -6.68 -2.35 -8.17
CA THR A 25 -7.52 -3.01 -7.16
C THR A 25 -6.72 -3.42 -5.93
N ASN A 26 -7.40 -3.77 -4.84
CA ASN A 26 -6.71 -4.30 -3.65
C ASN A 26 -5.91 -5.58 -3.98
N ASN A 27 -6.49 -6.48 -4.78
CA ASN A 27 -5.81 -7.70 -5.22
C ASN A 27 -4.55 -7.36 -6.04
N ASP A 28 -4.66 -6.41 -6.96
CA ASP A 28 -3.53 -5.92 -7.76
C ASP A 28 -2.38 -5.37 -6.91
N LEU A 29 -2.72 -4.58 -5.88
CA LEU A 29 -1.74 -4.03 -4.95
C LEU A 29 -1.09 -5.16 -4.15
N SER A 30 -1.91 -6.04 -3.57
CA SER A 30 -1.50 -7.17 -2.75
C SER A 30 -0.51 -8.09 -3.48
N GLU A 31 -0.79 -8.44 -4.74
CA GLU A 31 0.14 -9.20 -5.59
C GLU A 31 1.47 -8.47 -5.81
N ARG A 32 1.44 -7.16 -6.07
CA ARG A 32 2.65 -6.35 -6.33
C ARG A 32 3.50 -6.11 -5.07
N VAL A 33 2.87 -6.08 -3.90
CA VAL A 33 3.56 -5.91 -2.61
C VAL A 33 3.83 -7.23 -1.88
N ASN A 34 3.44 -8.36 -2.48
CA ASN A 34 3.59 -9.72 -1.93
C ASN A 34 2.94 -9.88 -0.55
N LEU A 35 1.75 -9.27 -0.39
CA LEU A 35 0.90 -9.38 0.78
C LEU A 35 -0.36 -10.18 0.41
N SER A 36 -0.97 -10.84 1.39
CA SER A 36 -2.29 -11.45 1.18
C SER A 36 -3.35 -10.34 1.10
N PRO A 37 -4.22 -10.34 0.07
CA PRO A 37 -5.44 -9.57 0.15
C PRO A 37 -6.26 -10.09 1.35
N SER A 38 -6.80 -9.17 2.15
CA SER A 38 -7.59 -9.46 3.37
C SER A 38 -9.06 -9.20 3.13
#